data_AF-A0A3D9I134-F1
#
_entry.id   AF-A0A3D9I134-F1
#
_cell.length_a   1.000
_cell.length_b   1.000
_cell.length_c   1.000
_cell.angle_alpha   90.00
_cell.angle_beta   90.00
_cell.angle_gamma   90.00
#
_symmetry.space_group_name_H-M   'P 1'
#
loop_
_entity.id
_entity.type
_entity.pdbx_description
1 polymer ?
#
loop_
_entity_poly.entity_id
_entity_poly.type
_entity_poly.pdbx_seq_one_letter_code
_entity_poly.pdbx_strand_id
1 'polypeptide(L)'
;MEAMMIWQERVAIDGVKKRLRVRDGQTTVDPHVAEAGTYAVFKHEDPSEAFESFIKRIYEEWFTKTMYVPGPYYVEARGEKGPDEQSADEVWIPVDYTKPAHCGSYQNSWTTIAQALREAIKFTPKKELSLVDVMGYTGHAFRININGNNVDPAGPTAWDWGPVLEKDLLRLGIRCSYVGEPNYTPPTPELLGQAIEKVQSSLDRGIPAVAWDLLIPEFGVIYGYDDDKQELHVKDVSGEGVLPYAKLGRGQVGELFVLTFDGFFETDKRTVLVETLESIVEHARVRYHLHSEPPFQNGLDAYDAWIEAFRKGTVDPFGNAYNVAVVCDSRAYAVRFLQELQQRWDGDSREEQEVSRLAALAENHYRDVFNALVRLPSLYPFPQGGNPNVEANAAYSIDYLERAREAERQGVETLESMLKLLKSHP
;
A
#
# COMPACT_ATOMS: atom_id res chain seq x y z
N MET A 1 -42.80 29.38 -10.32
CA MET A 1 -42.00 28.14 -10.21
C MET A 1 -41.25 28.05 -11.52
N GLU A 2 -40.17 28.83 -11.64
CA GLU A 2 -39.31 28.83 -12.82
C GLU A 2 -38.62 27.47 -12.90
N ALA A 3 -38.61 26.90 -14.10
CA ALA A 3 -37.98 25.62 -14.37
C ALA A 3 -36.46 25.77 -14.23
N MET A 4 -35.84 24.98 -13.35
CA MET A 4 -34.40 24.74 -13.36
C MET A 4 -34.01 24.25 -14.75
N MET A 5 -33.14 25.00 -15.43
CA MET A 5 -32.52 24.55 -16.68
C MET A 5 -31.22 23.81 -16.33
N ILE A 6 -31.17 22.52 -16.66
CA ILE A 6 -29.97 21.69 -16.60
C ILE A 6 -29.45 21.59 -18.04
N TRP A 7 -28.18 21.91 -18.27
CA TRP A 7 -27.52 21.70 -19.57
C TRP A 7 -26.21 20.93 -19.41
N GLN A 8 -25.78 20.28 -20.49
CA GLN A 8 -24.53 19.54 -20.61
C GLN A 8 -23.83 19.98 -21.90
N GLU A 9 -22.56 20.38 -21.81
CA GLU A 9 -21.77 20.82 -22.97
C GLU A 9 -20.44 20.06 -23.08
N ARG A 10 -19.96 19.86 -24.32
CA ARG A 10 -18.64 19.32 -24.63
C ARG A 10 -17.68 20.45 -25.01
N VAL A 11 -16.58 20.60 -24.27
CA VAL A 11 -15.50 21.54 -24.61
C VAL A 11 -14.32 20.78 -25.21
N ALA A 12 -13.88 21.18 -26.41
CA ALA A 12 -12.76 20.57 -27.12
C ALA A 12 -11.43 21.25 -26.79
N ILE A 13 -10.36 20.46 -26.67
CA ILE A 13 -8.98 20.93 -26.40
C ILE A 13 -8.13 20.76 -27.66
N ASP A 14 -7.62 21.86 -28.22
CA ASP A 14 -6.80 21.84 -29.44
C ASP A 14 -5.29 21.86 -29.15
N GLY A 15 -4.55 20.98 -29.83
CA GLY A 15 -3.20 20.51 -29.46
C GLY A 15 -2.03 21.46 -29.78
N VAL A 16 -2.26 22.60 -30.45
CA VAL A 16 -1.15 23.47 -30.88
C VAL A 16 -0.72 24.46 -29.79
N LYS A 17 -1.57 24.72 -28.78
CA LYS A 17 -1.31 25.53 -27.56
C LYS A 17 -2.59 25.45 -26.71
N LYS A 18 -2.81 24.38 -25.93
CA LYS A 18 -3.96 24.13 -25.02
C LYS A 18 -5.01 25.26 -24.98
N ARG A 19 -5.80 25.44 -26.05
CA ARG A 19 -6.87 26.45 -26.13
C ARG A 19 -8.18 25.70 -26.14
N LEU A 20 -9.05 26.06 -25.20
CA LEU A 20 -10.42 25.56 -25.12
C LEU A 20 -11.25 26.31 -26.16
N ARG A 21 -12.02 25.59 -26.96
CA ARG A 21 -13.08 26.20 -27.78
C ARG A 21 -14.42 25.65 -27.31
N VAL A 22 -15.22 26.49 -26.67
CA VAL A 22 -16.65 26.26 -26.51
C VAL A 22 -17.25 26.36 -27.92
N ARG A 23 -17.95 25.31 -28.38
CA ARG A 23 -18.68 25.39 -29.65
C ARG A 23 -19.91 26.26 -29.42
N ASP A 24 -19.89 27.49 -29.93
CA ASP A 24 -21.08 28.33 -29.93
C ASP A 24 -22.23 27.63 -30.68
N GLY A 25 -23.34 27.40 -29.98
CA GLY A 25 -24.67 27.30 -30.61
C GLY A 25 -25.23 25.90 -30.91
N GLN A 26 -24.78 24.82 -30.27
CA GLN A 26 -25.53 23.54 -30.32
C GLN A 26 -25.87 23.04 -28.92
N THR A 27 -26.98 23.55 -28.37
CA THR A 27 -27.71 22.91 -27.28
C THR A 27 -28.45 21.71 -27.85
N THR A 28 -27.78 20.56 -27.97
CA THR A 28 -28.48 19.31 -28.27
C THR A 28 -29.07 18.76 -26.99
N VAL A 29 -30.41 18.60 -26.96
CA VAL A 29 -31.17 18.01 -25.85
C VAL A 29 -31.12 16.46 -25.90
N ASP A 30 -30.24 15.89 -26.72
CA ASP A 30 -30.11 14.43 -26.82
C ASP A 30 -29.43 13.89 -25.55
N PRO A 31 -30.01 12.88 -24.88
CA PRO A 31 -29.40 12.27 -23.71
C PRO A 31 -28.05 11.67 -24.11
N HIS A 32 -26.98 12.27 -23.59
CA HIS A 32 -25.62 11.78 -23.80
C HIS A 32 -25.21 10.83 -22.67
N VAL A 33 -24.72 9.65 -23.04
CA VAL A 33 -24.14 8.68 -22.11
C VAL A 33 -22.63 8.92 -22.10
N ALA A 34 -22.09 9.40 -20.98
CA ALA A 34 -20.66 9.48 -20.76
C ALA A 34 -20.03 8.08 -20.88
N GLU A 35 -18.85 7.98 -21.51
CA GLU A 35 -18.16 6.70 -21.61
C GLU A 35 -17.79 6.19 -20.21
N ALA A 36 -17.95 4.89 -19.95
CA ALA A 36 -17.53 4.31 -18.68
C ALA A 36 -16.01 4.44 -18.53
N GLY A 37 -15.55 5.01 -17.41
CA GLY A 37 -14.13 5.26 -17.18
C GLY A 37 -13.87 6.06 -15.91
N THR A 38 -12.60 6.37 -15.66
CA THR A 38 -12.19 7.23 -14.54
C THR A 38 -12.26 8.69 -14.94
N TYR A 39 -12.88 9.51 -14.10
CA TYR A 39 -13.00 10.95 -14.32
C TYR A 39 -12.41 11.71 -13.14
N ALA A 40 -11.65 12.77 -13.43
CA ALA A 40 -11.34 13.81 -12.46
C ALA A 40 -12.51 14.80 -12.43
N VAL A 41 -13.13 14.96 -11.27
CA VAL A 41 -14.33 15.80 -11.08
C VAL A 41 -13.96 17.03 -10.27
N PHE A 42 -14.30 18.21 -10.77
CA PHE A 42 -14.02 19.50 -10.14
C PHE A 42 -15.30 20.31 -10.06
N LYS A 43 -15.47 21.07 -8.97
CA LYS A 43 -16.60 21.98 -8.81
C LYS A 43 -16.15 23.41 -9.04
N HIS A 44 -16.84 24.12 -9.91
CA HIS A 44 -16.69 25.56 -10.15
C HIS A 44 -17.88 26.29 -9.56
N GLU A 45 -17.64 27.30 -8.73
CA GLU A 45 -18.68 28.11 -8.07
C GLU A 45 -18.51 29.62 -8.34
N ASP A 46 -17.53 30.00 -9.18
CA ASP A 46 -17.27 31.40 -9.55
C ASP A 46 -18.15 31.82 -10.75
N PRO A 47 -18.25 33.13 -11.06
CA PRO A 47 -18.95 33.60 -12.27
C PRO A 47 -18.38 32.97 -13.55
N SER A 48 -19.23 32.78 -14.56
CA SER A 48 -18.89 32.13 -15.83
C SER A 48 -17.65 32.70 -16.55
N GLU A 49 -17.35 33.99 -16.36
CA GLU A 49 -16.14 34.64 -16.90
C GLU A 49 -14.83 34.07 -16.33
N ALA A 50 -14.87 33.41 -15.16
CA ALA A 50 -13.72 32.77 -14.51
C ALA A 50 -13.50 31.31 -14.95
N PHE A 51 -14.42 30.73 -15.72
CA PHE A 51 -14.40 29.31 -16.08
C PHE A 51 -13.14 28.91 -16.87
N GLU A 52 -12.69 29.74 -17.82
CA GLU A 52 -11.48 29.44 -18.61
C GLU A 52 -10.22 29.40 -17.71
N SER A 53 -10.13 30.31 -16.74
CA SER A 53 -9.03 30.35 -15.76
C SER A 53 -9.05 29.12 -14.84
N PHE A 54 -10.24 28.69 -14.42
CA PHE A 54 -10.45 27.48 -13.64
C PHE A 54 -9.97 26.22 -14.38
N ILE A 55 -10.40 26.02 -15.64
CA ILE A 55 -9.93 24.88 -16.44
C ILE A 55 -8.41 24.93 -16.64
N LYS A 56 -7.85 26.13 -16.90
CA LYS A 56 -6.40 26.29 -17.04
C LYS A 56 -5.64 25.83 -15.80
N ARG A 57 -6.09 26.20 -14.60
CA ARG A 57 -5.48 25.74 -13.33
C ARG A 57 -5.54 24.22 -13.18
N ILE A 58 -6.64 23.58 -13.59
CA ILE A 58 -6.72 22.11 -13.59
C ILE A 58 -5.63 21.50 -14.48
N TYR A 59 -5.46 21.99 -15.71
CA TYR A 59 -4.48 21.45 -16.69
C TYR A 59 -3.02 21.85 -16.45
N GLU A 60 -2.76 22.95 -15.76
CA GLU A 60 -1.41 23.47 -15.52
C GLU A 60 -0.91 23.25 -14.10
N GLU A 61 -1.81 23.06 -13.12
CA GLU A 61 -1.43 22.86 -11.72
C GLU A 61 -1.79 21.45 -11.26
N TRP A 62 -3.06 21.05 -11.41
CA TRP A 62 -3.51 19.75 -10.89
C TRP A 62 -2.91 18.59 -11.69
N PHE A 63 -3.12 18.54 -13.00
CA PHE A 63 -2.57 17.46 -13.85
C PHE A 63 -1.04 17.37 -13.85
N THR A 64 -0.34 18.47 -13.55
CA THR A 64 1.14 18.44 -13.43
C THR A 64 1.63 17.88 -12.10
N LYS A 65 0.75 17.77 -11.10
CA LYS A 65 1.04 17.33 -9.73
C LYS A 65 0.35 16.00 -9.40
N THR A 66 -0.36 15.39 -10.34
CA THR A 66 -1.04 14.11 -10.17
C THR A 66 -0.51 13.04 -11.13
N MET A 67 -0.93 11.80 -10.89
CA MET A 67 -0.55 10.63 -11.70
C MET A 67 -1.53 10.37 -12.86
N TYR A 68 -2.49 11.26 -13.05
CA TYR A 68 -3.51 11.18 -14.07
C TYR A 68 -3.07 11.96 -15.30
N VAL A 69 -3.33 11.41 -16.48
CA VAL A 69 -3.21 12.13 -17.74
C VAL A 69 -4.61 12.33 -18.30
N PRO A 70 -4.96 13.54 -18.74
CA PRO A 70 -6.26 13.78 -19.34
C PRO A 70 -6.42 12.92 -20.59
N GLY A 71 -7.53 12.20 -20.64
CA GLY A 71 -7.89 11.33 -21.75
C GLY A 71 -8.18 12.12 -23.03
N PRO A 72 -8.25 11.42 -24.18
CA PRO A 72 -8.42 12.05 -25.47
C PRO A 72 -9.86 12.59 -25.64
N TYR A 73 -10.02 13.90 -25.44
CA TYR A 73 -10.84 14.84 -26.24
C TYR A 73 -12.08 15.53 -25.67
N TYR A 74 -12.59 15.27 -24.46
CA TYR A 74 -13.78 16.02 -23.99
C TYR A 74 -13.78 16.30 -22.51
N VAL A 75 -14.00 17.56 -22.13
CA VAL A 75 -14.42 17.95 -20.78
C VAL A 75 -15.95 18.04 -20.79
N GLU A 76 -16.61 17.38 -19.85
CA GLU A 76 -18.05 17.56 -19.62
C GLU A 76 -18.26 18.56 -18.50
N ALA A 77 -19.11 19.56 -18.71
CA ALA A 77 -19.56 20.46 -17.66
C ALA A 77 -21.06 20.29 -17.46
N ARG A 78 -21.49 20.07 -16.22
CA ARG A 78 -22.89 20.02 -15.80
C ARG A 78 -23.16 21.18 -14.87
N GLY A 79 -24.08 22.06 -15.26
CA GLY A 79 -24.43 23.24 -14.46
C GLY A 79 -25.90 23.26 -14.07
N GLU A 80 -26.19 23.79 -12.89
CA GLU A 80 -27.50 24.30 -12.51
C GLU A 80 -27.42 25.84 -12.45
N LYS A 81 -28.23 26.55 -13.27
CA LYS A 81 -28.37 28.01 -13.12
C LYS A 81 -29.44 28.30 -12.08
N GLY A 82 -29.02 28.84 -10.95
CA GLY A 82 -29.92 29.54 -10.03
C GLY A 82 -30.38 30.90 -10.61
N PRO A 83 -31.43 31.50 -10.05
CA PRO A 83 -31.94 32.81 -10.49
C PRO A 83 -30.94 33.98 -10.35
N ASP A 84 -29.84 33.77 -9.61
CA ASP A 84 -28.82 34.79 -9.32
C ASP A 84 -27.58 34.68 -10.25
N GLU A 85 -27.67 33.93 -11.36
CA GLU A 85 -26.56 33.65 -12.32
C GLU A 85 -25.30 32.99 -11.73
N GLN A 86 -25.32 32.60 -10.44
CA GLN A 86 -24.29 31.73 -9.86
C GLN A 86 -24.47 30.32 -10.44
N SER A 87 -23.53 29.90 -11.30
CA SER A 87 -23.48 28.54 -11.83
C SER A 87 -22.59 27.68 -10.95
N ALA A 88 -23.17 26.62 -10.38
CA ALA A 88 -22.37 25.53 -9.83
C ALA A 88 -22.11 24.55 -10.97
N ASP A 89 -20.97 24.69 -11.65
CA ASP A 89 -20.60 23.83 -12.76
C ASP A 89 -19.72 22.68 -12.23
N GLU A 90 -20.22 21.45 -12.34
CA GLU A 90 -19.46 20.24 -12.11
C GLU A 90 -18.74 19.84 -13.41
N VAL A 91 -17.42 19.86 -13.38
CA VAL A 91 -16.53 19.61 -14.50
C VAL A 91 -15.94 18.21 -14.38
N TRP A 92 -16.24 17.36 -15.35
CA TRP A 92 -15.77 15.99 -15.46
C TRP A 92 -14.76 15.88 -16.59
N ILE A 93 -13.53 15.47 -16.26
CA ILE A 93 -12.46 15.28 -17.23
C ILE A 93 -12.10 13.79 -17.25
N PRO A 94 -12.25 13.09 -18.38
CA PRO A 94 -11.82 11.70 -18.47
C PRO A 94 -10.31 11.65 -18.25
N VAL A 95 -9.84 10.69 -17.48
CA VAL A 95 -8.42 10.55 -17.15
C VAL A 95 -7.96 9.11 -17.30
N ASP A 96 -6.77 8.97 -17.86
CA ASP A 96 -6.00 7.73 -17.81
C ASP A 96 -5.06 7.79 -16.62
N TYR A 97 -5.08 6.75 -15.78
CA TYR A 97 -4.08 6.58 -14.74
C TYR A 97 -2.81 6.01 -15.35
N THR A 98 -1.74 6.80 -15.40
CA THR A 98 -0.56 6.49 -16.22
C THR A 98 0.54 5.71 -15.52
N LYS A 99 0.38 5.38 -14.24
CA LYS A 99 1.41 4.62 -13.53
C LYS A 99 1.26 3.12 -13.87
N PRO A 100 2.37 2.40 -14.14
CA PRO A 100 2.33 0.95 -14.32
C PRO A 100 1.60 0.31 -13.14
N ALA A 101 0.93 -0.82 -13.37
CA ALA A 101 0.35 -1.63 -12.32
C ALA A 101 1.35 -1.71 -11.15
N HIS A 102 1.03 -1.04 -10.04
CA HIS A 102 2.00 -0.80 -8.97
C HIS A 102 2.43 -2.08 -8.27
N CYS A 103 1.60 -3.12 -8.40
CA CYS A 103 1.82 -4.42 -7.81
C CYS A 103 2.75 -5.25 -8.72
N GLY A 104 3.80 -5.83 -8.12
CA GLY A 104 4.65 -6.80 -8.83
C GLY A 104 5.74 -6.18 -9.70
N SER A 105 6.20 -4.96 -9.38
CA SER A 105 7.43 -4.41 -9.97
C SER A 105 8.69 -5.14 -9.49
N TYR A 106 8.61 -5.80 -8.32
CA TYR A 106 9.68 -6.53 -7.62
C TYR A 106 10.97 -5.73 -7.30
N GLN A 107 10.99 -4.43 -7.65
CA GLN A 107 12.09 -3.51 -7.39
C GLN A 107 11.81 -2.65 -6.16
N ASN A 108 10.54 -2.29 -5.95
CA ASN A 108 10.04 -1.57 -4.79
C ASN A 108 8.76 -2.25 -4.27
N SER A 109 8.40 -2.00 -3.02
CA SER A 109 7.16 -2.48 -2.42
C SER A 109 6.39 -1.37 -1.71
N TRP A 110 5.06 -1.51 -1.67
CA TRP A 110 4.18 -0.72 -0.80
C TRP A 110 4.28 -1.11 0.67
N THR A 111 4.87 -2.27 0.97
CA THR A 111 5.19 -2.66 2.35
C THR A 111 6.51 -1.99 2.76
N THR A 112 6.42 -0.77 3.28
CA THR A 112 7.57 0.11 3.54
C THR A 112 8.57 -0.47 4.53
N ILE A 113 8.12 -1.27 5.51
CA ILE A 113 9.03 -1.97 6.42
C ILE A 113 9.94 -2.96 5.67
N ALA A 114 9.39 -3.76 4.75
CA ALA A 114 10.18 -4.71 3.98
C ALA A 114 11.16 -4.00 3.04
N GLN A 115 10.75 -2.85 2.47
CA GLN A 115 11.64 -1.98 1.71
C GLN A 115 12.79 -1.48 2.59
N ALA A 116 12.50 -0.92 3.76
CA ALA A 116 13.50 -0.37 4.68
C ALA A 116 14.48 -1.46 5.18
N LEU A 117 13.97 -2.64 5.53
CA LEU A 117 14.79 -3.81 5.86
C LEU A 117 15.71 -4.18 4.71
N ARG A 118 15.18 -4.27 3.47
CA ARG A 118 15.97 -4.60 2.29
C ARG A 118 17.07 -3.58 2.04
N GLU A 119 16.79 -2.28 2.22
CA GLU A 119 17.79 -1.21 2.10
C GLU A 119 18.90 -1.35 3.13
N ALA A 120 18.57 -1.59 4.40
CA ALA A 120 19.57 -1.83 5.44
C ALA A 120 20.40 -3.10 5.16
N ILE A 121 19.76 -4.18 4.69
CA ILE A 121 20.42 -5.48 4.40
C ILE A 121 21.51 -5.34 3.32
N LYS A 122 21.43 -4.37 2.39
CA LYS A 122 22.45 -4.12 1.35
C LYS A 122 23.84 -3.87 1.93
N PHE A 123 23.91 -3.38 3.16
CA PHE A 123 25.15 -3.02 3.86
C PHE A 123 25.67 -4.13 4.77
N THR A 124 25.16 -5.36 4.61
CA THR A 124 25.47 -6.49 5.48
C THR A 124 26.05 -7.67 4.69
N PRO A 125 26.61 -8.70 5.35
CA PRO A 125 26.95 -9.96 4.69
C PRO A 125 25.77 -10.67 4.01
N LYS A 126 24.53 -10.30 4.33
CA LYS A 126 23.29 -10.86 3.75
C LYS A 126 22.76 -10.06 2.55
N LYS A 127 23.56 -9.16 1.96
CA LYS A 127 23.18 -8.26 0.84
C LYS A 127 22.54 -8.91 -0.39
N GLU A 128 22.78 -10.21 -0.59
CA GLU A 128 22.24 -11.01 -1.70
C GLU A 128 20.75 -11.33 -1.54
N LEU A 129 20.20 -11.20 -0.32
CA LEU A 129 18.75 -11.33 -0.11
C LEU A 129 18.02 -10.27 -0.93
N SER A 130 17.15 -10.73 -1.83
CA SER A 130 16.32 -9.86 -2.65
C SER A 130 15.14 -9.27 -1.85
N LEU A 131 14.43 -8.29 -2.42
CA LEU A 131 13.20 -7.80 -1.79
C LEU A 131 12.12 -8.89 -1.77
N VAL A 132 12.12 -9.82 -2.73
CA VAL A 132 11.25 -11.00 -2.73
C VAL A 132 11.56 -11.91 -1.53
N ASP A 133 12.84 -12.11 -1.22
CA ASP A 133 13.25 -12.89 -0.04
C ASP A 133 12.81 -12.24 1.25
N VAL A 134 13.02 -10.92 1.37
CA VAL A 134 12.58 -10.17 2.55
C VAL A 134 11.05 -10.27 2.69
N MET A 135 10.28 -9.97 1.64
CA MET A 135 8.82 -10.05 1.67
C MET A 135 8.31 -11.46 2.00
N GLY A 136 8.92 -12.50 1.43
CA GLY A 136 8.48 -13.89 1.62
C GLY A 136 8.83 -14.48 2.98
N TYR A 137 10.10 -14.45 3.38
CA TYR A 137 10.57 -15.10 4.62
C TYR A 137 10.17 -14.37 5.90
N THR A 138 9.88 -13.06 5.81
CA THR A 138 9.27 -12.32 6.92
C THR A 138 7.74 -12.42 6.93
N GLY A 139 7.14 -13.15 5.98
CA GLY A 139 5.68 -13.30 5.88
C GLY A 139 4.92 -12.06 5.40
N HIS A 140 5.59 -10.93 5.15
CA HIS A 140 4.96 -9.67 4.72
C HIS A 140 4.23 -9.78 3.36
N ALA A 141 4.68 -10.66 2.47
CA ALA A 141 3.99 -11.00 1.23
C ALA A 141 2.57 -11.58 1.47
N PHE A 142 2.36 -12.22 2.63
CA PHE A 142 1.14 -12.91 3.01
C PHE A 142 0.33 -12.12 4.07
N ARG A 143 0.90 -11.06 4.62
CA ARG A 143 0.27 -10.23 5.64
C ARG A 143 -0.87 -9.39 5.03
N ILE A 144 -1.92 -9.23 5.82
CA ILE A 144 -3.08 -8.36 5.59
C ILE A 144 -3.68 -8.06 6.96
N ASN A 145 -4.03 -6.80 7.17
CA ASN A 145 -4.63 -6.26 8.39
C ASN A 145 -5.61 -5.17 7.98
N ILE A 146 -6.86 -5.26 8.43
CA ILE A 146 -7.92 -4.33 8.05
C ILE A 146 -8.64 -3.84 9.30
N ASN A 147 -8.81 -2.52 9.43
CA ASN A 147 -9.71 -1.96 10.43
C ASN A 147 -11.15 -2.23 10.02
N GLY A 148 -11.87 -3.07 10.77
CA GLY A 148 -13.26 -3.43 10.46
C GLY A 148 -14.27 -2.28 10.58
N ASN A 149 -13.90 -1.13 11.16
CA ASN A 149 -14.79 0.03 11.21
C ASN A 149 -14.91 0.74 9.86
N ASN A 150 -13.77 0.97 9.20
CA ASN A 150 -13.71 1.90 8.06
C ASN A 150 -12.56 1.64 7.07
N VAL A 151 -11.74 0.60 7.24
CA VAL A 151 -10.58 0.37 6.36
C VAL A 151 -9.60 1.56 6.35
N ASP A 152 -9.33 2.13 7.52
CA ASP A 152 -8.41 3.26 7.68
C ASP A 152 -6.98 2.95 7.21
N PRO A 153 -6.13 3.97 7.00
CA PRO A 153 -4.75 3.75 6.54
C PRO A 153 -3.83 3.08 7.57
N ALA A 154 -4.25 2.90 8.82
CA ALA A 154 -3.44 2.23 9.84
C ALA A 154 -3.41 0.71 9.67
N GLY A 155 -4.37 0.13 8.92
CA GLY A 155 -4.47 -1.31 8.64
C GLY A 155 -3.12 -1.99 8.40
N PRO A 156 -2.37 -1.64 7.35
CA PRO A 156 -1.14 -2.35 6.97
C PRO A 156 -0.05 -2.37 8.05
N THR A 157 -0.04 -1.41 8.96
CA THR A 157 0.95 -1.28 10.04
C THR A 157 0.39 -1.60 11.43
N ALA A 158 -0.90 -1.96 11.55
CA ALA A 158 -1.52 -2.35 12.81
C ALA A 158 -1.10 -3.76 13.24
N TRP A 159 0.11 -3.92 13.78
CA TRP A 159 0.61 -5.16 14.37
C TRP A 159 1.81 -4.85 15.28
N ASP A 160 2.21 -5.82 16.10
CA ASP A 160 3.28 -5.63 17.08
C ASP A 160 4.67 -5.71 16.45
N TRP A 161 5.24 -4.55 16.09
CA TRP A 161 6.43 -4.48 15.22
C TRP A 161 7.65 -5.20 15.77
N GLY A 162 8.04 -4.86 17.00
CA GLY A 162 9.29 -5.34 17.58
C GLY A 162 9.38 -6.86 17.69
N PRO A 163 8.47 -7.51 18.44
CA PRO A 163 8.46 -8.96 18.62
C PRO A 163 8.26 -9.75 17.33
N VAL A 164 7.52 -9.21 16.35
CA VAL A 164 7.35 -9.85 15.04
C VAL A 164 8.65 -9.74 14.24
N LEU A 165 9.23 -8.54 14.12
CA LEU A 165 10.45 -8.33 13.34
C LEU A 165 11.66 -9.06 13.91
N GLU A 166 11.77 -9.19 15.24
CA GLU A 166 12.81 -10.00 15.86
C GLU A 166 12.75 -11.48 15.43
N LYS A 167 11.54 -12.05 15.38
CA LYS A 167 11.35 -13.44 14.91
C LYS A 167 11.59 -13.55 13.41
N ASP A 168 11.09 -12.60 12.64
CA ASP A 168 11.17 -12.60 11.18
C ASP A 168 12.60 -12.48 10.68
N LEU A 169 13.41 -11.63 11.30
CA LEU A 169 14.81 -11.41 10.88
C LEU A 169 15.71 -12.60 11.22
N LEU A 170 15.39 -13.39 12.25
CA LEU A 170 16.12 -14.63 12.54
C LEU A 170 16.03 -15.62 11.38
N ARG A 171 14.89 -15.68 10.67
CA ARG A 171 14.70 -16.53 9.48
C ARG A 171 15.56 -16.09 8.30
N LEU A 172 15.99 -14.83 8.28
CA LEU A 172 16.94 -14.28 7.32
C LEU A 172 18.40 -14.40 7.78
N GLY A 173 18.64 -15.03 8.93
CA GLY A 173 19.97 -15.14 9.53
C GLY A 173 20.48 -13.82 10.10
N ILE A 174 19.57 -12.95 10.55
CA ILE A 174 19.87 -11.62 11.09
C ILE A 174 19.38 -11.57 12.54
N ARG A 175 20.27 -11.21 13.46
CA ARG A 175 19.88 -10.80 14.81
C ARG A 175 19.66 -9.31 14.80
N CYS A 176 18.58 -8.86 15.39
CA CYS A 176 18.28 -7.45 15.58
C CYS A 176 17.86 -7.17 17.01
N SER A 177 17.77 -5.89 17.32
CA SER A 177 17.07 -5.39 18.49
C SER A 177 16.47 -4.03 18.15
N TYR A 178 15.46 -3.62 18.90
CA TYR A 178 14.73 -2.39 18.67
C TYR A 178 14.58 -1.56 19.95
N VAL A 179 14.20 -0.30 19.78
CA VAL A 179 13.84 0.65 20.84
C VAL A 179 12.54 1.33 20.44
N GLY A 180 11.61 1.43 21.40
CA GLY A 180 10.29 2.00 21.20
C GLY A 180 9.27 0.97 20.71
N GLU A 181 7.99 1.34 20.79
CA GLU A 181 6.84 0.48 20.51
C GLU A 181 5.73 1.34 19.88
N PRO A 182 4.88 0.76 19.00
CA PRO A 182 3.73 1.46 18.43
C PRO A 182 2.67 1.72 19.52
N ASN A 183 2.65 2.94 20.04
CA ASN A 183 1.80 3.32 21.17
C ASN A 183 1.23 4.75 21.07
N TYR A 184 1.38 5.40 19.91
CA TYR A 184 0.89 6.76 19.66
C TYR A 184 1.38 7.81 20.68
N THR A 185 2.52 7.54 21.35
CA THR A 185 3.06 8.40 22.40
C THR A 185 4.49 8.82 22.07
N PRO A 186 4.78 10.14 22.05
CA PRO A 186 6.12 10.64 21.82
C PRO A 186 7.12 10.10 22.86
N PRO A 187 8.39 9.86 22.49
CA PRO A 187 9.36 9.30 23.42
C PRO A 187 9.70 10.28 24.56
N THR A 188 10.08 9.73 25.71
CA THR A 188 10.73 10.54 26.77
C THR A 188 12.13 10.97 26.33
N PRO A 189 12.75 11.97 26.99
CA PRO A 189 14.14 12.34 26.71
C PRO A 189 15.12 11.16 26.85
N GLU A 190 14.92 10.28 27.83
CA GLU A 190 15.76 9.11 28.06
C GLU A 190 15.61 8.08 26.93
N LEU A 191 14.38 7.79 26.51
CA LEU A 191 14.11 6.86 25.42
C LEU A 191 14.64 7.40 24.08
N LEU A 192 14.51 8.71 23.86
CA LEU A 192 15.10 9.38 22.70
C LEU A 192 16.62 9.24 22.69
N GLY A 193 17.29 9.48 23.82
CA GLY A 193 18.73 9.32 23.95
C GLY A 193 19.18 7.89 23.62
N GLN A 194 18.48 6.89 24.13
CA GLN A 194 18.74 5.47 23.82
C GLN A 194 18.57 5.17 22.32
N ALA A 195 17.54 5.73 21.69
CA ALA A 195 17.31 5.53 20.26
C ALA A 195 18.43 6.16 19.41
N ILE A 196 18.86 7.38 19.74
CA ILE A 196 19.96 8.05 19.03
C ILE A 196 21.27 7.26 19.19
N GLU A 197 21.62 6.87 20.42
CA GLU A 197 22.82 6.05 20.68
C GLU A 197 22.78 4.73 19.89
N LYS A 198 21.62 4.09 19.83
CA LYS A 198 21.41 2.87 19.07
C LYS A 198 21.59 3.08 17.56
N VAL A 199 21.05 4.16 17.01
CA VAL A 199 21.22 4.54 15.60
C VAL A 199 22.71 4.77 15.31
N GLN A 200 23.38 5.58 16.11
CA GLN A 200 24.80 5.91 15.94
C GLN A 200 25.67 4.66 15.98
N SER A 201 25.47 3.79 16.97
CA SER A 201 26.19 2.52 17.09
C SER A 201 26.01 1.60 15.88
N SER A 202 24.82 1.60 15.26
CA SER A 202 24.58 0.86 14.01
C SER A 202 25.33 1.49 12.83
N LEU A 203 25.26 2.82 12.72
CA LEU A 203 25.89 3.57 11.64
C LEU A 203 27.42 3.52 11.69
N ASP A 204 28.01 3.52 12.88
CA ASP A 204 29.44 3.35 13.08
C ASP A 204 29.94 1.96 12.62
N ARG A 205 29.05 0.96 12.61
CA ARG A 205 29.30 -0.36 12.00
C ARG A 205 29.04 -0.39 10.48
N GLY A 206 28.64 0.74 9.90
CA GLY A 206 28.31 0.89 8.47
C GLY A 206 26.94 0.34 8.08
N ILE A 207 26.03 0.14 9.03
CA ILE A 207 24.71 -0.46 8.78
C ILE A 207 23.61 0.57 9.08
N PRO A 208 22.80 0.97 8.08
CA PRO A 208 21.64 1.84 8.30
C PRO A 208 20.67 1.27 9.35
N ALA A 209 20.11 2.15 10.18
CA ALA A 209 19.03 1.78 11.10
C ALA A 209 17.68 1.89 10.38
N VAL A 210 16.72 1.04 10.75
CA VAL A 210 15.33 1.12 10.25
C VAL A 210 14.50 1.87 11.29
N ALA A 211 13.64 2.78 10.85
CA ALA A 211 12.82 3.58 11.77
C ALA A 211 11.46 3.94 11.16
N TRP A 212 10.51 4.25 12.04
CA TRP A 212 9.15 4.67 11.72
C TRP A 212 8.99 6.21 11.77
N ASP A 213 8.03 6.73 11.00
CA ASP A 213 7.57 8.12 11.05
C ASP A 213 8.71 9.14 10.86
N LEU A 214 9.50 8.93 9.78
CA LEU A 214 10.65 9.76 9.44
C LEU A 214 10.22 11.08 8.76
N LEU A 215 10.07 11.10 7.42
CA LEU A 215 9.56 12.28 6.71
C LEU A 215 8.04 12.22 6.55
N ILE A 216 7.50 11.00 6.44
CA ILE A 216 6.07 10.68 6.43
C ILE A 216 5.77 9.51 7.39
N PRO A 217 4.48 9.23 7.71
CA PRO A 217 4.01 8.06 8.49
C PRO A 217 4.33 6.68 7.89
N GLU A 218 5.57 6.41 7.54
CA GLU A 218 6.04 5.18 6.92
C GLU A 218 7.39 4.75 7.49
N PHE A 219 7.75 3.49 7.26
CA PHE A 219 9.11 3.02 7.56
C PHE A 219 10.11 3.53 6.54
N GLY A 220 11.29 3.87 7.03
CA GLY A 220 12.45 4.21 6.21
C GLY A 220 13.75 3.83 6.90
N VAL A 221 14.85 4.35 6.36
CA VAL A 221 16.19 4.13 6.89
C VAL A 221 16.84 5.43 7.33
N ILE A 222 17.60 5.33 8.42
CA ILE A 222 18.53 6.35 8.86
C ILE A 222 19.92 5.87 8.46
N TYR A 223 20.64 6.67 7.64
CA TYR A 223 21.89 6.26 7.01
C TYR A 223 23.09 7.15 7.34
N GLY A 224 22.88 8.18 8.15
CA GLY A 224 23.95 9.09 8.59
C GLY A 224 23.51 9.95 9.76
N TYR A 225 24.49 10.58 10.42
CA TYR A 225 24.25 11.52 11.50
C TYR A 225 25.34 12.62 11.50
N ASP A 226 25.01 13.77 12.06
CA ASP A 226 25.90 14.91 12.27
C ASP A 226 25.65 15.46 13.69
N ASP A 227 26.58 15.18 14.61
CA ASP A 227 26.45 15.55 16.03
C ASP A 227 26.60 17.06 16.26
N ASP A 228 27.38 17.75 15.43
CA ASP A 228 27.57 19.21 15.54
C ASP A 228 26.25 19.94 15.26
N LYS A 229 25.45 19.41 14.33
CA LYS A 229 24.12 19.93 14.00
C LYS A 229 22.96 19.22 14.69
N GLN A 230 23.22 18.10 15.37
CA GLN A 230 22.21 17.24 15.99
C GLN A 230 21.14 16.77 15.00
N GLU A 231 21.56 16.24 13.86
CA GLU A 231 20.67 15.81 12.77
C GLU A 231 20.99 14.39 12.26
N LEU A 232 19.94 13.68 11.84
CA LEU A 232 20.00 12.38 11.18
C LEU A 232 19.75 12.55 9.69
N HIS A 233 20.50 11.84 8.86
CA HIS A 233 20.22 11.70 7.42
C HIS A 233 19.29 10.51 7.20
N VAL A 234 18.15 10.76 6.57
CA VAL A 234 17.05 9.79 6.48
C VAL A 234 16.57 9.61 5.05
N LYS A 235 15.99 8.45 4.78
CA LYS A 235 15.35 8.13 3.50
C LYS A 235 14.12 7.28 3.72
N ASP A 236 12.99 7.70 3.16
CA ASP A 236 11.77 6.90 3.05
C ASP A 236 11.20 6.97 1.64
N VAL A 237 9.96 6.49 1.43
CA VAL A 237 9.33 6.46 0.11
C VAL A 237 9.04 7.85 -0.48
N SER A 238 9.08 8.91 0.34
CA SER A 238 8.95 10.30 -0.12
C SER A 238 10.27 10.88 -0.66
N GLY A 239 11.42 10.30 -0.27
CA GLY A 239 12.74 10.71 -0.73
C GLY A 239 13.79 10.74 0.38
N GLU A 240 14.87 11.47 0.12
CA GLU A 240 15.96 11.71 1.08
C GLU A 240 15.75 13.04 1.80
N GLY A 241 16.15 13.10 3.07
CA GLY A 241 15.99 14.28 3.89
C GLY A 241 16.85 14.27 5.14
N VAL A 242 16.63 15.26 5.99
CA VAL A 242 17.31 15.45 7.26
C VAL A 242 16.28 15.55 8.37
N LEU A 243 16.51 14.84 9.48
CA LEU A 243 15.63 14.80 10.64
C LEU A 243 16.42 15.24 11.89
N PRO A 244 16.07 16.37 12.52
CA PRO A 244 16.71 16.76 13.78
C PRO A 244 16.54 15.68 14.86
N TYR A 245 17.54 15.46 15.71
CA TYR A 245 17.51 14.46 16.80
C TYR A 245 16.24 14.58 17.65
N ALA A 246 15.86 15.81 18.01
CA ALA A 246 14.67 16.10 18.81
C ALA A 246 13.34 15.67 18.13
N LYS A 247 13.35 15.42 16.82
CA LYS A 247 12.17 15.03 16.03
C LYS A 247 12.01 13.53 15.83
N LEU A 248 13.03 12.71 16.15
CA LEU A 248 12.89 11.26 16.10
C LEU A 248 11.79 10.79 17.08
N GLY A 249 10.81 10.04 16.57
CA GLY A 249 9.62 9.63 17.30
C GLY A 249 8.61 10.74 17.59
N ARG A 250 8.76 11.91 16.94
CA ARG A 250 7.85 13.08 17.05
C ARG A 250 7.45 13.59 15.66
N GLY A 251 7.26 12.65 14.73
CA GLY A 251 6.78 12.91 13.38
C GLY A 251 5.28 13.19 13.36
N GLN A 252 4.60 12.73 12.32
CA GLN A 252 3.17 12.98 12.13
C GLN A 252 2.30 12.09 13.03
N VAL A 253 2.71 10.84 13.28
CA VAL A 253 2.02 9.92 14.20
C VAL A 253 2.47 10.17 15.64
N GLY A 254 3.76 10.48 15.82
CA GLY A 254 4.31 10.83 17.12
C GLY A 254 4.55 9.63 18.02
N GLU A 255 5.13 8.57 17.47
CA GLU A 255 5.60 7.40 18.22
C GLU A 255 7.01 6.99 17.76
N LEU A 256 7.77 6.37 18.65
CA LEU A 256 9.15 6.00 18.38
C LEU A 256 9.24 4.50 18.08
N PHE A 257 9.88 4.17 16.95
CA PHE A 257 10.39 2.84 16.70
C PHE A 257 11.69 2.92 15.91
N VAL A 258 12.74 2.27 16.42
CA VAL A 258 14.05 2.13 15.78
C VAL A 258 14.50 0.69 15.90
N LEU A 259 14.95 0.09 14.80
CA LEU A 259 15.49 -1.27 14.72
C LEU A 259 16.89 -1.26 14.09
N THR A 260 17.82 -2.01 14.69
CA THR A 260 19.20 -2.17 14.18
C THR A 260 19.58 -3.64 14.10
N PHE A 261 20.52 -3.97 13.21
CA PHE A 261 21.06 -5.32 13.09
C PHE A 261 22.30 -5.49 13.96
N ASP A 262 22.32 -6.55 14.77
CA ASP A 262 23.34 -6.78 15.80
C ASP A 262 24.26 -7.95 15.47
N GLY A 263 23.87 -8.80 14.53
CA GLY A 263 24.70 -9.92 14.09
C GLY A 263 24.08 -10.72 12.95
N PHE A 264 24.91 -11.58 12.36
CA PHE A 264 24.55 -12.38 11.20
C PHE A 264 24.98 -13.83 11.43
N PHE A 265 24.18 -14.78 10.96
CA PHE A 265 24.46 -16.20 11.07
C PHE A 265 23.90 -16.97 9.87
N GLU A 266 24.41 -18.17 9.65
CA GLU A 266 23.89 -19.05 8.61
C GLU A 266 22.65 -19.80 9.10
N THR A 267 21.70 -19.97 8.19
CA THR A 267 20.40 -20.59 8.46
C THR A 267 20.26 -21.86 7.66
N ASP A 268 19.59 -22.86 8.24
CA ASP A 268 19.19 -24.05 7.51
C ASP A 268 17.93 -23.77 6.67
N LYS A 269 17.96 -24.12 5.38
CA LYS A 269 16.86 -23.84 4.44
C LYS A 269 15.54 -24.47 4.87
N ARG A 270 15.59 -25.66 5.48
CA ARG A 270 14.41 -26.40 5.92
C ARG A 270 13.81 -25.76 7.16
N THR A 271 14.62 -25.47 8.18
CA THR A 271 14.18 -24.77 9.40
C THR A 271 13.53 -23.43 9.04
N VAL A 272 14.19 -22.63 8.19
CA VAL A 272 13.64 -21.35 7.73
C VAL A 272 12.28 -21.52 7.06
N LEU A 273 12.12 -22.51 6.18
CA LEU A 273 10.83 -22.73 5.52
C LEU A 273 9.74 -23.14 6.51
N VAL A 274 10.05 -24.04 7.47
CA VAL A 274 9.10 -24.44 8.52
C VAL A 274 8.64 -23.22 9.32
N GLU A 275 9.57 -22.44 9.86
CA GLU A 275 9.25 -21.27 10.70
C GLU A 275 8.51 -20.18 9.90
N THR A 276 8.85 -20.01 8.62
CA THR A 276 8.15 -19.08 7.72
C THR A 276 6.71 -19.52 7.50
N LEU A 277 6.47 -20.78 7.17
CA LEU A 277 5.13 -21.33 6.95
C LEU A 277 4.29 -21.30 8.23
N GLU A 278 4.88 -21.60 9.39
CA GLU A 278 4.20 -21.46 10.69
C GLU A 278 3.70 -20.04 10.89
N SER A 279 4.55 -19.04 10.67
CA SER A 279 4.19 -17.63 10.83
C SER A 279 3.10 -17.19 9.85
N ILE A 280 3.14 -17.64 8.60
CA ILE A 280 2.14 -17.31 7.58
C ILE A 280 0.78 -17.95 7.92
N VAL A 281 0.78 -19.23 8.30
CA VAL A 281 -0.44 -19.96 8.67
C VAL A 281 -1.05 -19.39 9.95
N GLU A 282 -0.23 -19.07 10.96
CA GLU A 282 -0.68 -18.42 12.18
C GLU A 282 -1.31 -17.05 11.87
N HIS A 283 -0.65 -16.21 11.06
CA HIS A 283 -1.22 -14.93 10.60
C HIS A 283 -2.55 -15.11 9.86
N ALA A 284 -2.71 -16.17 9.07
CA ALA A 284 -3.91 -16.41 8.30
C ALA A 284 -5.12 -16.87 9.15
N ARG A 285 -4.87 -17.55 10.28
CA ARG A 285 -5.90 -18.27 11.06
C ARG A 285 -6.13 -17.72 12.47
N VAL A 286 -5.12 -17.11 13.07
CA VAL A 286 -5.15 -16.71 14.48
C VAL A 286 -5.15 -15.20 14.59
N ARG A 287 -6.20 -14.66 15.21
CA ARG A 287 -6.27 -13.24 15.52
C ARG A 287 -5.26 -12.89 16.62
N TYR A 288 -4.28 -12.03 16.34
CA TYR A 288 -3.29 -11.59 17.34
C TYR A 288 -3.61 -10.24 17.98
N HIS A 289 -4.59 -9.50 17.47
CA HIS A 289 -5.02 -8.26 18.10
C HIS A 289 -5.65 -8.55 19.47
N LEU A 290 -5.05 -8.04 20.55
CA LEU A 290 -5.53 -8.32 21.91
C LEU A 290 -6.81 -7.53 22.25
N HIS A 291 -6.93 -6.33 21.69
CA HIS A 291 -8.07 -5.44 21.94
C HIS A 291 -9.17 -5.67 20.92
N SER A 292 -10.42 -5.48 21.36
CA SER A 292 -11.59 -5.48 20.49
C SER A 292 -11.74 -4.16 19.72
N GLU A 293 -11.16 -3.07 20.23
CA GLU A 293 -11.22 -1.74 19.65
C GLU A 293 -9.81 -1.12 19.53
N PRO A 294 -9.47 -0.51 18.39
CA PRO A 294 -10.16 -0.63 17.10
C PRO A 294 -10.23 -2.11 16.61
N PRO A 295 -11.28 -2.49 15.85
CA PRO A 295 -11.59 -3.88 15.53
C PRO A 295 -10.76 -4.36 14.33
N PHE A 296 -9.44 -4.31 14.48
CA PHE A 296 -8.54 -4.86 13.48
C PHE A 296 -8.71 -6.37 13.38
N GLN A 297 -8.72 -6.85 12.14
CA GLN A 297 -8.68 -8.26 11.78
C GLN A 297 -7.48 -8.52 10.88
N ASN A 298 -6.86 -9.68 11.08
CA ASN A 298 -5.72 -10.15 10.30
C ASN A 298 -6.08 -11.42 9.51
N GLY A 299 -5.27 -11.73 8.50
CA GLY A 299 -5.41 -12.98 7.74
C GLY A 299 -6.72 -13.07 6.95
N LEU A 300 -7.33 -14.26 6.93
CA LEU A 300 -8.57 -14.49 6.17
C LEU A 300 -9.74 -13.64 6.68
N ASP A 301 -9.84 -13.44 8.00
CA ASP A 301 -10.88 -12.64 8.64
C ASP A 301 -10.76 -11.14 8.28
N ALA A 302 -9.57 -10.68 7.84
CA ALA A 302 -9.39 -9.32 7.36
C ALA A 302 -10.17 -9.03 6.07
N TYR A 303 -10.33 -10.02 5.18
CA TYR A 303 -11.17 -9.88 3.99
C TYR A 303 -12.64 -9.71 4.38
N ASP A 304 -13.11 -10.45 5.38
CA ASP A 304 -14.48 -10.35 5.87
C ASP A 304 -14.74 -8.96 6.49
N ALA A 305 -13.80 -8.47 7.29
CA ALA A 305 -13.86 -7.10 7.82
C ALA A 305 -13.91 -6.04 6.70
N TRP A 306 -13.11 -6.21 5.65
CA TRP A 306 -13.08 -5.32 4.50
C TRP A 306 -14.41 -5.33 3.72
N ILE A 307 -14.93 -6.53 3.43
CA ILE A 307 -16.21 -6.74 2.74
C ILE A 307 -17.37 -6.13 3.56
N GLU A 308 -17.38 -6.34 4.87
CA GLU A 308 -18.41 -5.79 5.75
C GLU A 308 -18.39 -4.25 5.80
N ALA A 309 -17.21 -3.63 5.78
CA ALA A 309 -17.11 -2.16 5.69
C ALA A 309 -17.71 -1.63 4.39
N PHE A 310 -17.47 -2.30 3.25
CA PHE A 310 -18.11 -1.97 1.96
C PHE A 310 -19.63 -2.12 2.03
N ARG A 311 -20.14 -3.22 2.60
CA ARG A 311 -21.58 -3.46 2.75
C ARG A 311 -22.26 -2.39 3.60
N LYS A 312 -21.57 -1.87 4.61
CA LYS A 312 -22.07 -0.81 5.49
C LYS A 312 -21.92 0.60 4.92
N GLY A 313 -21.14 0.77 3.85
CA GLY A 313 -20.82 2.09 3.29
C GLY A 313 -19.98 2.95 4.24
N THR A 314 -19.15 2.35 5.09
CA THR A 314 -18.32 3.05 6.09
C THR A 314 -16.86 3.16 5.68
N VAL A 315 -16.52 2.77 4.44
CA VAL A 315 -15.14 2.71 3.96
C VAL A 315 -14.56 4.13 3.83
N ASP A 316 -13.42 4.37 4.46
CA ASP A 316 -12.61 5.56 4.27
C ASP A 316 -11.96 5.52 2.87
N PRO A 317 -12.23 6.48 1.97
CA PRO A 317 -11.68 6.46 0.61
C PRO A 317 -10.15 6.44 0.57
N PHE A 318 -9.49 7.22 1.44
CA PHE A 318 -8.03 7.31 1.48
C PHE A 318 -7.41 6.00 2.00
N GLY A 319 -7.89 5.52 3.15
CA GLY A 319 -7.46 4.26 3.75
C GLY A 319 -7.67 3.07 2.83
N ASN A 320 -8.82 2.99 2.15
CA ASN A 320 -9.08 1.90 1.20
C ASN A 320 -8.13 1.94 0.00
N ALA A 321 -7.89 3.11 -0.61
CA ALA A 321 -6.93 3.23 -1.71
C ALA A 321 -5.52 2.78 -1.29
N TYR A 322 -5.11 3.10 -0.06
CA TYR A 322 -3.83 2.65 0.50
C TYR A 322 -3.79 1.14 0.74
N ASN A 323 -4.79 0.59 1.45
CA ASN A 323 -4.90 -0.84 1.73
C ASN A 323 -4.92 -1.67 0.44
N VAL A 324 -5.68 -1.23 -0.58
CA VAL A 324 -5.71 -1.88 -1.90
C VAL A 324 -4.31 -1.94 -2.52
N ALA A 325 -3.57 -0.83 -2.49
CA ALA A 325 -2.23 -0.77 -3.06
C ALA A 325 -1.26 -1.71 -2.32
N VAL A 326 -1.26 -1.69 -0.98
CA VAL A 326 -0.38 -2.53 -0.16
C VAL A 326 -0.70 -4.02 -0.34
N VAL A 327 -1.96 -4.43 -0.18
CA VAL A 327 -2.31 -5.86 -0.22
C VAL A 327 -2.13 -6.43 -1.63
N CYS A 328 -2.50 -5.69 -2.68
CA CYS A 328 -2.25 -6.12 -4.06
C CYS A 328 -0.76 -6.32 -4.35
N ASP A 329 0.09 -5.41 -3.90
CA ASP A 329 1.55 -5.53 -4.06
C ASP A 329 2.09 -6.72 -3.28
N SER A 330 1.72 -6.89 -2.01
CA SER A 330 2.13 -8.03 -1.19
C SER A 330 1.77 -9.37 -1.83
N ARG A 331 0.57 -9.49 -2.42
CA ARG A 331 0.16 -10.73 -3.11
C ARG A 331 0.92 -10.98 -4.40
N ALA A 332 1.35 -9.95 -5.12
CA ALA A 332 2.29 -10.11 -6.22
C ALA A 332 3.64 -10.69 -5.72
N TYR A 333 4.15 -10.20 -4.59
CA TYR A 333 5.35 -10.76 -3.96
C TYR A 333 5.14 -12.20 -3.47
N ALA A 334 3.96 -12.55 -2.96
CA ALA A 334 3.65 -13.93 -2.55
C ALA A 334 3.75 -14.90 -3.72
N VAL A 335 3.17 -14.53 -4.88
CA VAL A 335 3.29 -15.29 -6.12
C VAL A 335 4.75 -15.47 -6.50
N ARG A 336 5.52 -14.38 -6.55
CA ARG A 336 6.93 -14.44 -6.95
C ARG A 336 7.79 -15.25 -5.98
N PHE A 337 7.56 -15.12 -4.68
CA PHE A 337 8.25 -15.90 -3.67
C PHE A 337 7.98 -17.40 -3.83
N LEU A 338 6.73 -17.81 -4.05
CA LEU A 338 6.38 -19.21 -4.26
C LEU A 338 6.96 -19.78 -5.56
N GLN A 339 7.12 -18.96 -6.61
CA GLN A 339 7.85 -19.34 -7.82
C GLN A 339 9.34 -19.58 -7.54
N GLU A 340 9.98 -18.68 -6.80
CA GLU A 340 11.40 -18.83 -6.44
C GLU A 340 11.62 -19.98 -5.45
N LEU A 341 10.64 -20.26 -4.59
CA LEU A 341 10.67 -21.39 -3.67
C LEU A 341 10.72 -22.73 -4.42
N GLN A 342 9.97 -22.87 -5.52
CA GLN A 342 10.03 -24.06 -6.38
C GLN A 342 11.45 -24.32 -6.90
N GLN A 343 12.15 -23.25 -7.30
CA GLN A 343 13.52 -23.33 -7.83
C GLN A 343 14.54 -23.63 -6.74
N ARG A 344 14.30 -23.21 -5.50
CA ARG A 344 15.19 -23.49 -4.36
C ARG A 344 15.03 -24.91 -3.81
N TRP A 345 13.91 -25.56 -4.13
CA TRP A 345 13.54 -26.90 -3.70
C TRP A 345 13.38 -27.84 -4.91
N ASP A 346 14.23 -27.69 -5.94
CA ASP A 346 14.18 -28.47 -7.18
C ASP A 346 15.07 -29.73 -7.17
N GLY A 347 15.53 -30.17 -5.99
CA GLY A 347 16.40 -31.34 -5.86
C GLY A 347 15.70 -32.69 -6.04
N ASP A 348 16.50 -33.75 -6.14
CA ASP A 348 16.04 -35.12 -6.43
C ASP A 348 15.37 -35.83 -5.23
N SER A 349 15.44 -35.24 -4.03
CA SER A 349 14.83 -35.86 -2.86
C SER A 349 13.31 -35.82 -2.95
N ARG A 350 12.64 -36.88 -2.49
CA ARG A 350 11.17 -36.96 -2.49
C ARG A 350 10.53 -35.78 -1.73
N GLU A 351 11.18 -35.32 -0.68
CA GLU A 351 10.71 -34.17 0.08
C GLU A 351 10.80 -32.89 -0.75
N GLU A 352 11.93 -32.60 -1.39
CA GLU A 352 12.09 -31.40 -2.22
C GLU A 352 11.10 -31.40 -3.38
N GLN A 353 10.95 -32.53 -4.07
CA GLN A 353 9.94 -32.67 -5.14
C GLN A 353 8.52 -32.35 -4.65
N GLU A 354 8.15 -32.82 -3.46
CA GLU A 354 6.81 -32.57 -2.91
C GLU A 354 6.65 -31.13 -2.40
N VAL A 355 7.69 -30.54 -1.80
CA VAL A 355 7.70 -29.11 -1.44
C VAL A 355 7.54 -28.24 -2.68
N SER A 356 8.30 -28.52 -3.74
CA SER A 356 8.21 -27.80 -5.01
C SER A 356 6.82 -27.95 -5.63
N ARG A 357 6.24 -29.16 -5.63
CA ARG A 357 4.87 -29.40 -6.10
C ARG A 357 3.83 -28.61 -5.31
N LEU A 358 3.94 -28.58 -3.97
CA LEU A 358 3.03 -27.81 -3.12
C LEU A 358 3.23 -26.29 -3.27
N ALA A 359 4.47 -25.84 -3.49
CA ALA A 359 4.77 -24.44 -3.76
C ALA A 359 4.16 -23.99 -5.09
N ALA A 360 4.20 -24.81 -6.13
CA ALA A 360 3.53 -24.57 -7.41
C ALA A 360 2.00 -24.50 -7.27
N LEU A 361 1.42 -25.38 -6.44
CA LEU A 361 -0.02 -25.34 -6.17
C LEU A 361 -0.42 -24.07 -5.40
N ALA A 362 0.32 -23.72 -4.35
CA ALA A 362 0.09 -22.49 -3.59
C ALA A 362 0.28 -21.25 -4.48
N GLU A 363 1.29 -21.24 -5.34
CA GLU A 363 1.53 -20.16 -6.31
C GLU A 363 0.30 -19.90 -7.17
N ASN A 364 -0.33 -20.95 -7.70
CA ASN A 364 -1.54 -20.82 -8.52
C ASN A 364 -2.67 -20.17 -7.73
N HIS A 365 -2.90 -20.58 -6.48
CA HIS A 365 -3.91 -19.97 -5.63
C HIS A 365 -3.60 -18.50 -5.34
N TYR A 366 -2.37 -18.16 -4.95
CA TYR A 366 -1.98 -16.75 -4.72
C TYR A 366 -1.98 -15.91 -5.99
N ARG A 367 -1.79 -16.53 -7.17
CA ARG A 367 -1.95 -15.86 -8.46
C ARG A 367 -3.40 -15.50 -8.73
N ASP A 368 -4.35 -16.36 -8.34
CA ASP A 368 -5.78 -16.05 -8.41
C ASP A 368 -6.16 -14.93 -7.44
N VAL A 369 -5.59 -14.92 -6.23
CA VAL A 369 -5.73 -13.78 -5.29
C VAL A 369 -5.25 -12.49 -5.94
N PHE A 370 -4.04 -12.49 -6.49
CA PHE A 370 -3.46 -11.33 -7.17
C PHE A 370 -4.32 -10.87 -8.36
N ASN A 371 -4.77 -11.80 -9.21
CA ASN A 371 -5.61 -11.50 -10.36
C ASN A 371 -6.96 -10.88 -9.99
N ALA A 372 -7.49 -11.22 -8.81
CA ALA A 372 -8.68 -10.58 -8.27
C ALA A 372 -8.37 -9.18 -7.74
N LEU A 373 -7.33 -9.04 -6.91
CA LEU A 373 -6.99 -7.78 -6.26
C LEU A 373 -6.46 -6.71 -7.23
N VAL A 374 -5.73 -7.08 -8.28
CA VAL A 374 -5.15 -6.13 -9.25
C VAL A 374 -6.19 -5.30 -10.01
N ARG A 375 -7.48 -5.65 -9.91
CA ARG A 375 -8.60 -4.87 -10.44
C ARG A 375 -8.90 -3.62 -9.61
N LEU A 376 -8.63 -3.67 -8.30
CA LEU A 376 -9.02 -2.61 -7.36
C LEU A 376 -8.14 -1.35 -7.42
N PRO A 377 -6.81 -1.40 -7.63
CA PRO A 377 -5.98 -0.18 -7.66
C PRO A 377 -6.38 0.83 -8.72
N SER A 378 -6.93 0.39 -9.85
CA SER A 378 -7.42 1.30 -10.90
C SER A 378 -8.77 1.94 -10.53
N LEU A 379 -9.56 1.27 -9.68
CA LEU A 379 -10.82 1.79 -9.15
C LEU A 379 -10.58 2.73 -7.94
N TYR A 380 -9.55 2.45 -7.14
CA TYR A 380 -9.13 3.25 -5.98
C TYR A 380 -7.66 3.70 -6.07
N PRO A 381 -7.31 4.54 -7.05
CA PRO A 381 -5.94 5.04 -7.20
C PRO A 381 -5.50 5.91 -6.02
N PHE A 382 -4.51 5.45 -5.26
CA PHE A 382 -3.93 6.23 -4.17
C PHE A 382 -3.20 7.50 -4.68
N PRO A 383 -3.30 8.67 -4.01
CA PRO A 383 -3.99 8.91 -2.73
C PRO A 383 -5.44 9.41 -2.81
N GLN A 384 -5.98 9.71 -3.99
CA GLN A 384 -7.21 10.51 -4.14
C GLN A 384 -8.36 9.76 -4.86
N GLY A 385 -8.25 8.45 -5.01
CA GLY A 385 -9.00 7.69 -6.01
C GLY A 385 -10.27 7.03 -5.52
N GLY A 386 -11.34 7.18 -6.29
CA GLY A 386 -12.59 6.41 -6.20
C GLY A 386 -13.43 6.71 -4.95
N ASN A 387 -14.74 6.52 -5.08
CA ASN A 387 -15.63 6.52 -3.91
C ASN A 387 -16.04 5.08 -3.60
N PRO A 388 -15.50 4.45 -2.53
CA PRO A 388 -15.82 3.07 -2.18
C PRO A 388 -17.27 2.87 -1.74
N ASN A 389 -17.94 3.93 -1.29
CA ASN A 389 -19.30 3.85 -0.72
C ASN A 389 -20.40 4.07 -1.77
N VAL A 390 -20.06 4.24 -3.05
CA VAL A 390 -21.03 4.18 -4.15
C VAL A 390 -21.43 2.72 -4.37
N GLU A 391 -22.72 2.42 -4.44
CA GLU A 391 -23.26 1.05 -4.53
C GLU A 391 -22.59 0.20 -5.62
N ALA A 392 -22.41 0.76 -6.83
CA ALA A 392 -21.76 0.05 -7.93
C ALA A 392 -20.28 -0.30 -7.63
N ASN A 393 -19.54 0.62 -7.02
CA ASN A 393 -18.14 0.42 -6.65
C ASN A 393 -18.03 -0.58 -5.49
N ALA A 394 -18.92 -0.47 -4.49
CA ALA A 394 -18.97 -1.39 -3.36
C ALA A 394 -19.28 -2.82 -3.84
N ALA A 395 -20.30 -3.00 -4.68
CA ALA A 395 -20.67 -4.31 -5.25
C ALA A 395 -19.53 -4.92 -6.08
N TYR A 396 -18.86 -4.12 -6.91
CA TYR A 396 -17.69 -4.54 -7.67
C TYR A 396 -16.56 -5.01 -6.76
N SER A 397 -16.24 -4.22 -5.73
CA SER A 397 -15.14 -4.52 -4.81
C SER A 397 -15.42 -5.74 -3.95
N ILE A 398 -16.65 -5.90 -3.47
CA ILE A 398 -17.07 -7.08 -2.70
C ILE A 398 -16.88 -8.36 -3.54
N ASP A 399 -17.29 -8.38 -4.81
CA ASP A 399 -17.12 -9.56 -5.69
C ASP A 399 -15.63 -9.96 -5.83
N TYR A 400 -14.73 -9.00 -6.04
CA TYR A 400 -13.31 -9.30 -6.16
C TYR A 400 -12.63 -9.64 -4.82
N LEU A 401 -13.06 -9.02 -3.71
CA LEU A 401 -12.57 -9.37 -2.37
C LEU A 401 -13.03 -10.78 -1.96
N GLU A 402 -14.25 -11.20 -2.29
CA GLU A 402 -14.75 -12.55 -2.02
C GLU A 402 -13.96 -13.61 -2.82
N ARG A 403 -13.66 -13.32 -4.09
CA ARG A 403 -12.79 -14.17 -4.93
C ARG A 403 -11.37 -14.27 -4.37
N ALA A 404 -10.79 -13.14 -3.97
CA ALA A 404 -9.48 -13.09 -3.36
C ALA A 404 -9.43 -13.91 -2.06
N ARG A 405 -10.41 -13.73 -1.17
CA ARG A 405 -10.52 -14.49 0.09
C ARG A 405 -10.59 -16.00 -0.15
N GLU A 406 -11.44 -16.43 -1.09
CA GLU A 406 -11.62 -17.85 -1.38
C GLU A 406 -10.36 -18.49 -2.00
N ALA A 407 -9.71 -17.79 -2.93
CA ALA A 407 -8.43 -18.24 -3.48
C ALA A 407 -7.34 -18.28 -2.40
N GLU A 408 -7.30 -17.28 -1.51
CA GLU A 408 -6.30 -17.23 -0.43
C GLU A 408 -6.52 -18.34 0.59
N ARG A 409 -7.78 -18.68 0.91
CA ARG A 409 -8.13 -19.82 1.77
C ARG A 409 -7.52 -21.12 1.24
N GLN A 410 -7.64 -21.37 -0.07
CA GLN A 410 -7.06 -22.55 -0.73
C GLN A 410 -5.52 -22.50 -0.74
N GLY A 411 -4.94 -21.31 -0.94
CA GLY A 411 -3.51 -21.07 -0.81
C GLY A 411 -2.99 -21.43 0.59
N VAL A 412 -3.65 -20.93 1.64
CA VAL A 412 -3.31 -21.22 3.04
C VAL A 412 -3.42 -22.71 3.34
N GLU A 413 -4.46 -23.41 2.87
CA GLU A 413 -4.60 -24.86 3.04
C GLU A 413 -3.46 -25.65 2.36
N THR A 414 -2.96 -25.14 1.25
CA THR A 414 -1.78 -25.72 0.57
C THR A 414 -0.50 -25.47 1.37
N LEU A 415 -0.32 -24.27 1.92
CA LEU A 415 0.81 -23.95 2.81
C LEU A 415 0.77 -24.77 4.10
N GLU A 416 -0.41 -25.00 4.68
CA GLU A 416 -0.61 -25.90 5.83
C GLU A 416 -0.19 -27.34 5.50
N SER A 417 -0.53 -27.80 4.29
CA SER A 417 -0.12 -29.13 3.81
C SER A 417 1.41 -29.24 3.64
N MET A 418 2.04 -28.19 3.12
CA MET A 418 3.51 -28.09 3.01
C MET A 418 4.17 -28.08 4.39
N LEU A 419 3.64 -27.31 5.33
CA LEU A 419 4.13 -27.28 6.71
C LEU A 419 4.03 -28.65 7.38
N LYS A 420 2.90 -29.34 7.22
CA LYS A 420 2.68 -30.68 7.76
C LYS A 420 3.68 -31.70 7.18
N LEU A 421 3.95 -31.63 5.87
CA LEU A 421 4.97 -32.44 5.22
C LEU A 421 6.34 -32.26 5.90
N LEU A 422 6.82 -31.03 6.02
CA LEU A 422 8.12 -30.70 6.60
C LEU A 422 8.21 -31.07 8.10
N LYS A 423 7.11 -31.02 8.84
CA LYS A 423 7.10 -31.44 10.26
C LYS A 423 7.05 -32.96 10.45
N SER A 424 6.53 -33.71 9.48
CA SER A 424 6.34 -35.15 9.59
C SER A 424 7.59 -35.99 9.30
N HIS A 425 8.62 -35.39 8.68
CA HIS A 425 9.87 -36.05 8.32
C HIS A 425 11.07 -35.27 8.90
N PRO A 426 11.23 -35.18 10.23
CA PRO A 426 12.27 -34.38 10.86
C PRO A 426 13.69 -34.79 10.49
#